data_AF-F0G312-F1
#
_entry.id   AF-F0G312-F1
#
_cell.length_a   1.000
_cell.length_b   1.000
_cell.length_c   1.000
_cell.angle_alpha   90.00
_cell.angle_beta   90.00
_cell.angle_gamma   90.00
#
_symmetry.space_group_name_H-M   'P 1'
#
loop_
_entity.id
_entity.type
_entity.pdbx_description
1 polymer ?
#
loop_
_entity_poly.entity_id
_entity_poly.type
_entity_poly.pdbx_seq_one_letter_code
_entity_poly.pdbx_strand_id
1 'polypeptide(L)'
;TARDAIAAARAALPADGELMVDVNCPWTASEAARRVGHLADLQLGWIEEPVWPCDDAGGIARVRGAGVPVAAGENASGVAGFRDLFEHDAIDVAQPSIAKIGGPTGM
;
A
#
# COMPACT_ATOMS: atom_id res chain seq x y z
N THR A 1 3.54 16.21 12.69
CA THR A 1 3.70 15.79 11.27
C THR A 1 2.82 14.60 10.99
N ALA A 2 2.69 14.14 9.73
CA ALA A 2 1.92 12.92 9.42
C ALA A 2 2.45 11.71 10.20
N ARG A 3 3.78 11.55 10.32
CA ARG A 3 4.40 10.51 11.13
C ARG A 3 4.01 10.59 12.61
N ASP A 4 4.03 11.78 13.21
CA ASP A 4 3.70 11.92 14.64
C ASP A 4 2.23 11.53 14.93
N ALA A 5 1.32 11.81 13.99
CA ALA A 5 -0.07 11.39 14.09
C ALA A 5 -0.20 9.85 14.01
N ILE A 6 0.52 9.20 13.10
CA ILE A 6 0.55 7.73 12.97
C ILE A 6 1.17 7.10 14.23
N ALA A 7 2.27 7.66 14.75
CA ALA A 7 2.91 7.19 15.97
C ALA A 7 2.00 7.34 17.20
N ALA A 8 1.23 8.44 17.29
CA ALA A 8 0.23 8.61 18.34
C ALA A 8 -0.91 7.58 18.23
N ALA A 9 -1.38 7.29 17.01
CA ALA A 9 -2.38 6.24 16.78
C ALA A 9 -1.84 4.86 17.20
N ARG A 10 -0.59 4.55 16.84
CA ARG A 10 0.10 3.31 17.27
C ARG A 10 0.17 3.20 18.80
N ALA A 11 0.55 4.27 19.48
CA ALA A 11 0.67 4.28 20.95
C ALA A 11 -0.69 4.17 21.67
N ALA A 12 -1.79 4.56 21.01
CA ALA A 12 -3.13 4.47 21.57
C ALA A 12 -3.75 3.06 21.46
N LEU A 13 -3.23 2.21 20.57
CA LEU A 13 -3.69 0.85 20.36
C LEU A 13 -3.04 -0.13 21.37
N PRO A 14 -3.70 -1.25 21.71
CA PRO A 14 -3.09 -2.32 22.49
C PRO A 14 -1.91 -2.94 21.72
N ALA A 15 -1.05 -3.69 22.43
CA ALA A 15 0.19 -4.23 21.87
C ALA A 15 -0.03 -5.18 20.67
N ASP A 16 -1.19 -5.83 20.62
CA ASP A 16 -1.63 -6.74 19.56
C ASP A 16 -2.57 -6.08 18.53
N GLY A 17 -2.90 -4.79 18.69
CA GLY A 17 -3.74 -4.08 17.75
C GLY A 17 -3.01 -3.84 16.43
N GLU A 18 -3.67 -4.07 15.30
CA GLU A 18 -3.13 -3.75 13.97
C GLU A 18 -3.40 -2.28 13.60
N LEU A 19 -2.47 -1.66 12.87
CA LEU A 19 -2.61 -0.30 12.36
C LEU A 19 -2.23 -0.26 10.88
N MET A 20 -3.16 0.21 10.05
CA MET A 20 -2.97 0.38 8.62
C MET A 20 -3.08 1.86 8.28
N VAL A 21 -2.37 2.30 7.24
CA VAL A 21 -2.35 3.69 6.80
C VAL A 21 -2.58 3.74 5.30
N ASP A 22 -3.62 4.46 4.88
CA ASP A 22 -3.88 4.79 3.49
C ASP A 22 -3.39 6.21 3.19
N VAL A 23 -2.74 6.38 2.04
CA VAL A 23 -2.19 7.66 1.58
C VAL A 23 -2.70 8.09 0.21
N ASN A 24 -3.46 7.25 -0.51
CA ASN A 24 -4.14 7.55 -1.77
C ASN A 24 -3.24 8.09 -2.90
N CYS A 25 -2.21 7.32 -3.26
CA CYS A 25 -1.27 7.55 -4.36
C CYS A 25 -0.64 8.96 -4.43
N PRO A 26 -0.04 9.52 -3.38
CA PRO A 26 0.39 10.92 -3.40
C PRO A 26 1.85 11.12 -3.84
N TRP A 27 2.62 10.04 -3.99
CA TRP A 27 4.08 10.13 -4.10
C TRP A 27 4.63 9.45 -5.35
N THR A 28 5.77 9.93 -5.84
CA THR A 28 6.60 9.13 -6.76
C THR A 28 7.17 7.92 -6.04
N ALA A 29 7.50 6.83 -6.74
CA ALA A 29 8.07 5.62 -6.14
C ALA A 29 9.30 5.87 -5.23
N SER A 30 10.19 6.78 -5.64
CA SER A 30 11.37 7.15 -4.84
C SER A 30 11.00 7.91 -3.56
N GLU A 31 10.01 8.81 -3.64
CA GLU A 31 9.53 9.53 -2.46
C GLU A 31 8.79 8.61 -1.50
N ALA A 32 7.94 7.72 -2.04
CA ALA A 32 7.22 6.72 -1.29
C ALA A 32 8.18 5.80 -0.52
N ALA A 33 9.19 5.23 -1.17
CA ALA A 33 10.17 4.36 -0.51
C ALA A 33 10.88 5.06 0.66
N ARG A 34 11.26 6.34 0.49
CA ARG A 34 11.86 7.13 1.57
C ARG A 34 10.89 7.37 2.72
N ARG A 35 9.66 7.76 2.43
CA ARG A 35 8.64 8.08 3.45
C ARG A 35 8.22 6.84 4.22
N VAL A 36 7.96 5.74 3.51
CA VAL A 36 7.60 4.45 4.10
C VAL A 36 8.73 3.91 4.97
N GLY A 37 9.99 4.06 4.55
CA GLY A 37 11.15 3.69 5.37
C GLY A 37 11.20 4.43 6.73
N HIS A 38 10.70 5.67 6.81
CA HIS A 38 10.59 6.41 8.08
C HIS A 38 9.41 5.97 8.98
N LEU A 39 8.56 5.07 8.48
CA LEU A 39 7.42 4.49 9.20
C LEU A 39 7.68 3.03 9.61
N ALA A 40 8.79 2.42 9.17
CA ALA A 40 9.10 1.02 9.43
C ALA A 40 9.19 0.67 10.92
N ASP A 41 9.54 1.64 11.78
CA ASP A 41 9.59 1.47 13.23
C ASP A 41 8.21 1.45 13.91
N LEU A 42 7.15 1.82 13.20
CA LEU A 42 5.79 1.93 13.76
C LEU A 42 4.98 0.63 13.65
N GLN A 43 5.57 -0.44 13.09
CA GLN A 43 4.96 -1.77 12.97
C GLN A 43 3.56 -1.73 12.34
N LEU A 44 3.45 -1.08 11.19
CA LEU A 44 2.20 -1.01 10.44
C LEU A 44 1.86 -2.38 9.85
N GLY A 45 0.57 -2.72 9.84
CA GLY A 45 0.04 -3.89 9.15
C GLY A 45 0.23 -3.76 7.64
N TRP A 46 -0.07 -2.59 7.08
CA TRP A 46 0.34 -2.19 5.73
C TRP A 46 0.30 -0.67 5.53
N ILE A 47 0.98 -0.23 4.47
CA ILE A 47 0.77 1.07 3.82
C ILE A 47 -0.03 0.86 2.53
N GLU A 48 -1.10 1.62 2.34
CA GLU A 48 -2.02 1.49 1.22
C GLU A 48 -1.80 2.58 0.17
N GLU A 49 -1.79 2.17 -1.10
CA GLU A 49 -1.64 3.01 -2.28
C GLU A 49 -0.51 4.07 -2.20
N PRO A 50 0.76 3.67 -2.02
CA PRO A 50 1.82 4.64 -1.76
C PRO A 50 2.31 5.43 -2.98
N VAL A 51 2.03 4.99 -4.21
CA VAL A 51 2.70 5.48 -5.42
C VAL A 51 1.71 6.06 -6.44
N TRP A 52 2.09 7.16 -7.09
CA TRP A 52 1.51 7.66 -8.33
C TRP A 52 2.45 7.38 -9.51
N PRO A 53 1.96 6.84 -10.63
CA PRO A 53 0.60 6.32 -10.84
C PRO A 53 0.24 5.13 -9.94
N CYS A 54 -1.04 4.99 -9.58
CA CYS A 54 -1.52 3.99 -8.62
C CYS A 54 -1.29 2.53 -9.02
N ASP A 55 -1.09 2.27 -10.32
CA ASP A 55 -0.88 0.94 -10.89
C ASP A 55 0.58 0.72 -11.37
N ASP A 56 1.51 1.59 -10.97
CA ASP A 56 2.96 1.39 -11.22
C ASP A 56 3.49 0.23 -10.36
N ALA A 57 3.28 -1.01 -10.83
CA ALA A 57 3.67 -2.22 -10.12
C ALA A 57 5.16 -2.26 -9.77
N GLY A 58 6.04 -1.79 -10.65
CA GLY A 58 7.48 -1.71 -10.39
C GLY A 58 7.83 -0.68 -9.31
N GLY A 59 7.17 0.48 -9.35
CA GLY A 59 7.27 1.51 -8.31
C GLY A 59 6.79 1.01 -6.95
N ILE A 60 5.65 0.34 -6.91
CA ILE A 60 5.07 -0.24 -5.69
C ILE A 60 5.98 -1.34 -5.12
N ALA A 61 6.51 -2.24 -5.95
CA ALA A 61 7.46 -3.26 -5.53
C ALA A 61 8.73 -2.68 -4.88
N ARG A 62 9.22 -1.55 -5.39
CA ARG A 62 10.33 -0.81 -4.78
C ARG A 62 9.98 -0.30 -3.38
N VAL A 63 8.75 0.17 -3.16
CA VAL A 63 8.29 0.65 -1.85
C VAL A 63 8.15 -0.49 -0.86
N ARG A 64 7.63 -1.65 -1.30
CA ARG A 64 7.53 -2.85 -0.47
C ARG A 64 8.88 -3.30 0.09
N GLY A 65 9.95 -3.13 -0.69
CA GLY A 65 11.33 -3.34 -0.23
C GLY A 65 11.81 -2.44 0.91
N ALA A 66 11.05 -1.41 1.31
CA ALA A 66 11.38 -0.50 2.41
C ALA A 66 11.02 -1.03 3.80
N GLY A 67 10.46 -2.24 3.90
CA GLY A 67 10.24 -2.95 5.18
C GLY A 67 8.89 -2.72 5.84
N VAL A 68 7.91 -2.21 5.10
CA VAL A 68 6.50 -2.14 5.52
C VAL A 68 5.66 -2.89 4.48
N PRO A 69 4.72 -3.77 4.88
CA PRO A 69 3.86 -4.45 3.93
C PRO A 69 3.05 -3.44 3.11
N VAL A 70 2.77 -3.76 1.85
CA VAL A 70 2.08 -2.84 0.92
C VAL A 70 0.74 -3.42 0.50
N ALA A 71 -0.29 -2.58 0.54
CA ALA A 71 -1.61 -2.88 0.00
C ALA A 71 -1.92 -1.96 -1.19
N ALA A 72 -2.50 -2.52 -2.25
CA ALA A 72 -2.99 -1.75 -3.38
C ALA A 72 -3.99 -2.57 -4.20
N GLY A 73 -4.58 -1.92 -5.20
CA GLY A 73 -5.39 -2.58 -6.23
C GLY A 73 -6.77 -1.99 -6.42
N GLU A 74 -7.18 -1.01 -5.61
CA GLU A 74 -8.47 -0.34 -5.81
C GLU A 74 -8.49 0.47 -7.11
N ASN A 75 -7.32 0.88 -7.61
CA ASN A 75 -7.14 1.55 -8.90
C ASN A 75 -6.53 0.64 -9.98
N ALA A 76 -6.42 -0.66 -9.73
CA ALA A 76 -5.90 -1.59 -10.73
C ALA A 76 -6.82 -1.66 -11.96
N SER A 77 -6.19 -1.76 -13.13
CA SER A 77 -6.85 -1.86 -14.43
C SER A 77 -7.40 -3.28 -14.68
N GLY A 78 -8.40 -3.67 -13.89
CA GLY A 78 -9.01 -5.00 -13.94
C GLY A 78 -8.07 -6.13 -13.53
N VAL A 79 -8.39 -7.35 -13.96
CA VAL A 79 -7.58 -8.55 -13.70
C VAL A 79 -6.15 -8.41 -14.25
N ALA A 80 -5.97 -7.69 -15.36
CA ALA A 80 -4.66 -7.47 -15.95
C ALA A 80 -3.75 -6.64 -15.02
N GLY A 81 -4.27 -5.56 -14.43
CA GLY A 81 -3.51 -4.77 -13.46
C GLY A 81 -3.12 -5.57 -12.20
N PHE A 82 -4.01 -6.45 -11.71
CA PHE A 82 -3.67 -7.36 -10.62
C PHE A 82 -2.58 -8.36 -10.99
N ARG A 83 -2.63 -8.93 -12.19
CA ARG A 83 -1.56 -9.80 -12.68
C ARG A 83 -0.22 -9.07 -12.67
N ASP A 84 -0.18 -7.82 -13.15
CA ASP A 84 1.05 -7.03 -13.19
C ASP A 84 1.60 -6.77 -11.77
N LEU A 85 0.72 -6.47 -10.80
CA LEU A 85 1.08 -6.32 -9.38
C LEU A 85 1.68 -7.62 -8.80
N PHE A 86 1.09 -8.79 -9.09
CA PHE A 86 1.58 -10.07 -8.60
C PHE A 86 2.88 -10.51 -9.28
N GLU A 87 3.03 -10.30 -10.59
CA GLU A 87 4.25 -10.65 -11.33
C GLU A 87 5.46 -9.83 -10.85
N HIS A 88 5.23 -8.62 -10.35
CA HIS A 88 6.28 -7.76 -9.76
C HIS A 88 6.50 -7.99 -8.26
N ASP A 89 5.77 -8.91 -7.62
CA ASP A 89 5.79 -9.10 -6.16
C ASP A 89 5.55 -7.76 -5.42
N ALA A 90 4.62 -6.95 -5.95
CA ALA A 90 4.47 -5.55 -5.57
C ALA A 90 3.68 -5.35 -4.27
N ILE A 91 2.76 -6.26 -3.95
CA ILE A 91 1.79 -6.11 -2.87
C ILE A 91 1.76 -7.35 -1.97
N ASP A 92 1.50 -7.13 -0.69
CA ASP A 92 1.20 -8.16 0.30
C ASP A 92 -0.31 -8.36 0.47
N VAL A 93 -1.10 -7.29 0.25
CA VAL A 93 -2.56 -7.30 0.36
C VAL A 93 -3.18 -6.74 -0.91
N ALA A 94 -3.99 -7.56 -1.58
CA ALA A 94 -4.75 -7.15 -2.76
C ALA A 94 -6.09 -6.53 -2.35
N GLN A 95 -6.41 -5.34 -2.87
CA GLN A 95 -7.65 -4.61 -2.57
C GLN A 95 -8.48 -4.33 -3.83
N PRO A 96 -9.02 -5.37 -4.50
CA PRO A 96 -9.83 -5.20 -5.71
C PRO A 96 -11.12 -4.41 -5.45
N SER A 97 -11.33 -3.36 -6.23
CA SER A 97 -12.61 -2.68 -6.28
C SER A 97 -13.58 -3.43 -7.21
N ILE A 98 -14.70 -3.93 -6.67
CA ILE A 98 -15.75 -4.62 -7.45
C ILE A 98 -16.20 -3.76 -8.66
N ALA A 99 -16.28 -2.45 -8.48
CA ALA A 99 -16.72 -1.52 -9.52
C ALA A 99 -15.71 -1.37 -10.67
N LYS A 100 -14.43 -1.63 -10.43
CA LYS A 100 -13.34 -1.43 -11.40
C LYS A 100 -12.73 -2.72 -11.92
N ILE A 101 -12.92 -3.85 -11.22
CA ILE A 101 -12.37 -5.15 -11.63
C ILE A 101 -13.22 -5.91 -12.66
N GLY A 102 -14.43 -5.42 -12.96
CA GLY A 102 -15.40 -6.09 -13.84
C GLY A 102 -16.55 -6.77 -13.11
N GLY A 103 -16.86 -6.34 -11.88
CA GLY A 103 -17.93 -6.91 -11.06
C GLY A 103 -17.52 -8.24 -10.39
N PRO A 104 -18.50 -8.97 -9.83
CA PRO A 104 -18.24 -10.25 -9.16
C PRO A 104 -17.55 -11.31 -10.03
N THR A 105 -17.68 -11.23 -11.36
CA THR A 105 -17.01 -12.16 -12.29
C THR A 105 -15.50 -11.93 -12.39
N GLY A 106 -15.04 -10.69 -12.14
CA GLY A 106 -13.62 -10.34 -12.22
C GLY A 106 -12.84 -10.55 -10.91
N MET A 107 -13.54 -10.88 -9.82
CA MET A 107 -12.99 -11.11 -8.48
C MET A 107 -12.72 -12.60 -8.25
#